data_AF-A0A176RZV2-F1
#
_entry.id   AF-A0A176RZV2-F1
#
_cell.length_a   1.000
_cell.length_b   1.000
_cell.length_c   1.000
_cell.angle_alpha   90.00
_cell.angle_beta   90.00
_cell.angle_gamma   90.00
#
_symmetry.space_group_name_H-M   'P 1'
#
loop_
_entity.id
_entity.type
_entity.pdbx_description
1 polymer ?
#
loop_
_entity_poly.entity_id
_entity_poly.type
_entity_poly.pdbx_seq_one_letter_code
_entity_poly.pdbx_strand_id
1 'polypeptide(L)'
;MTNTPGYDGGAFFSPDGSKIVWRASRFDNDPDGLADYQRLLKEDMIRPSKLEIFVMDADGSNQQQVTHLGKASFGPYFHPSGQKIIFSSNIDEQREFDLYMINIDGSGLERITYTSQFDGFPMFSLDGKKLVWGSNRNNELPRETNIFIADWVDDVREIVPEVANYHQTLEIKAEDLFHHVRFLADDRLRGRFPGTEGIEYAAHYIAERFAEYGLESIGHSYFQVFEYKDDVGKSINTRNV
;
A
#
# COMPACT_ATOMS: atom_id res chain seq x y z
N MET A 1 -12.05 -26.62 1.10
CA MET A 1 -12.63 -26.59 -0.27
C MET A 1 -14.05 -26.03 -0.18
N THR A 2 -14.45 -25.15 -1.10
CA THR A 2 -15.71 -24.38 -1.03
C THR A 2 -16.85 -25.06 -1.79
N ASN A 3 -18.10 -24.84 -1.37
CA ASN A 3 -19.31 -25.31 -2.05
C ASN A 3 -20.40 -24.22 -2.15
N THR A 4 -20.10 -23.00 -1.72
CA THR A 4 -21.01 -21.86 -1.75
C THR A 4 -21.12 -21.30 -3.18
N PRO A 5 -22.34 -21.07 -3.71
CA PRO A 5 -22.52 -20.46 -5.03
C PRO A 5 -21.78 -19.13 -5.16
N GLY A 6 -20.99 -19.03 -6.24
CA GLY A 6 -20.22 -17.85 -6.56
C GLY A 6 -18.86 -18.17 -7.15
N TYR A 7 -18.16 -17.14 -7.61
CA TYR A 7 -16.79 -17.29 -8.10
C TYR A 7 -15.83 -17.45 -6.91
N ASP A 8 -14.88 -18.37 -7.03
CA ASP A 8 -13.71 -18.50 -6.16
C ASP A 8 -12.46 -18.46 -7.06
N GLY A 9 -11.42 -17.72 -6.68
CA GLY A 9 -10.20 -17.68 -7.47
C GLY A 9 -9.00 -17.04 -6.78
N GLY A 10 -7.83 -17.22 -7.38
CA GLY A 10 -6.57 -16.62 -6.91
C GLY A 10 -6.18 -17.04 -5.49
N ALA A 11 -6.27 -18.35 -5.20
CA ALA A 11 -5.99 -18.88 -3.88
C ALA A 11 -4.48 -19.07 -3.62
N PHE A 12 -4.04 -18.80 -2.39
CA PHE A 12 -2.68 -19.02 -1.91
C PHE A 12 -2.68 -19.62 -0.50
N PHE A 13 -1.68 -20.46 -0.21
CA PHE A 13 -1.45 -20.98 1.15
C PHE A 13 -0.74 -19.93 2.02
N SER A 14 -0.98 -19.98 3.33
CA SER A 14 -0.16 -19.28 4.32
C SER A 14 1.27 -19.83 4.34
N PRO A 15 2.25 -19.07 4.87
CA PRO A 15 3.66 -19.49 4.88
C PRO A 15 3.91 -20.85 5.56
N ASP A 16 3.12 -21.16 6.59
CA ASP A 16 3.15 -22.44 7.33
C ASP A 16 2.24 -23.52 6.71
N GLY A 17 1.51 -23.20 5.65
CA GLY A 17 0.56 -24.09 4.97
C GLY A 17 -0.71 -24.39 5.76
N SER A 18 -0.95 -23.74 6.90
CA SER A 18 -2.11 -24.02 7.76
C SER A 18 -3.41 -23.39 7.27
N LYS A 19 -3.33 -22.35 6.42
CA LYS A 19 -4.48 -21.58 5.93
C LYS A 19 -4.43 -21.36 4.43
N ILE A 20 -5.58 -21.02 3.86
CA ILE A 20 -5.75 -20.61 2.47
C ILE A 20 -6.41 -19.24 2.46
N VAL A 21 -5.90 -18.31 1.65
CA VAL A 21 -6.53 -17.03 1.32
C VAL A 21 -6.94 -17.05 -0.14
N TRP A 22 -8.10 -16.50 -0.47
CA TRP A 22 -8.57 -16.37 -1.85
C TRP A 22 -9.56 -15.21 -1.99
N ARG A 23 -9.89 -14.87 -3.23
CA ARG A 23 -10.98 -13.93 -3.52
C ARG A 23 -12.25 -14.68 -3.90
N ALA A 24 -13.40 -14.17 -3.48
CA ALA A 24 -14.67 -14.77 -3.81
C ALA A 24 -15.78 -13.76 -4.04
N SER A 25 -16.74 -14.12 -4.90
CA SER A 25 -18.04 -13.47 -4.97
C SER A 25 -19.03 -14.33 -4.18
N ARG A 26 -19.85 -13.68 -3.35
CA ARG A 26 -20.96 -14.31 -2.64
C ARG A 26 -22.24 -13.50 -2.87
N PHE A 27 -23.37 -14.19 -2.89
CA PHE A 27 -24.70 -13.62 -3.15
C PHE A 27 -25.59 -13.68 -1.90
N ASP A 28 -24.96 -13.65 -0.72
CA ASP A 28 -25.66 -13.66 0.55
C ASP A 28 -26.49 -12.37 0.61
N ASN A 29 -27.82 -12.51 0.43
CA ASN A 29 -28.80 -11.43 0.30
C ASN A 29 -28.90 -10.75 -1.09
N ASP A 30 -28.45 -11.40 -2.17
CA ASP A 30 -28.61 -10.91 -3.55
C ASP A 30 -29.24 -12.00 -4.47
N PRO A 31 -30.56 -12.24 -4.37
CA PRO A 31 -31.23 -13.29 -5.13
C PRO A 31 -31.18 -13.05 -6.65
N ASP A 32 -31.21 -11.78 -7.08
CA ASP A 32 -31.14 -11.40 -8.49
C ASP A 32 -29.72 -11.65 -9.03
N GLY A 33 -28.68 -11.29 -8.28
CA GLY A 33 -27.29 -11.61 -8.60
C GLY A 33 -27.04 -13.12 -8.67
N LEU A 34 -27.62 -13.90 -7.75
CA LEU A 34 -27.54 -15.36 -7.78
C LEU A 34 -28.22 -15.94 -9.03
N ALA A 35 -29.39 -15.42 -9.41
CA ALA A 35 -30.10 -15.86 -10.61
C ALA A 35 -29.31 -15.53 -11.88
N ASP A 36 -28.71 -14.33 -11.97
CA ASP A 36 -27.85 -13.96 -13.11
C ASP A 36 -26.59 -14.83 -13.18
N TYR A 37 -25.93 -15.09 -12.05
CA TYR A 37 -24.80 -16.00 -11.96
C TYR A 37 -25.14 -17.41 -12.46
N GLN A 38 -26.26 -17.98 -12.00
CA GLN A 38 -26.73 -19.30 -12.45
C GLN A 38 -27.09 -19.34 -13.93
N ARG A 39 -27.63 -18.24 -14.48
CA ARG A 39 -27.90 -18.12 -15.91
C ARG A 39 -26.60 -18.11 -16.71
N LEU A 40 -25.65 -17.26 -16.33
CA LEU A 40 -24.33 -17.17 -16.99
C LEU A 40 -23.57 -18.50 -16.94
N LEU A 41 -23.61 -19.22 -15.82
CA LEU A 41 -22.97 -20.53 -15.71
C LEU A 41 -23.50 -21.55 -16.73
N LYS A 42 -24.79 -21.52 -17.07
CA LYS A 42 -25.37 -22.40 -18.11
C LYS A 42 -24.86 -22.07 -19.52
N GLU A 43 -24.30 -20.88 -19.69
CA GLU A 43 -23.70 -20.38 -20.93
C GLU A 43 -22.16 -20.45 -20.87
N ASP A 44 -21.58 -21.15 -19.90
CA ASP A 44 -20.13 -21.22 -19.63
C ASP A 44 -19.49 -19.84 -19.36
N MET A 45 -20.25 -18.91 -18.79
CA MET A 45 -19.83 -17.54 -18.48
C MET A 45 -19.85 -17.25 -16.98
N ILE A 46 -19.02 -16.30 -16.57
CA ILE A 46 -19.07 -15.68 -15.24
C ILE A 46 -18.92 -14.17 -15.36
N ARG A 47 -19.51 -13.43 -14.42
CA ARG A 47 -19.35 -11.98 -14.31
C ARG A 47 -19.17 -11.58 -12.84
N PRO A 48 -17.98 -11.78 -12.26
CA PRO A 48 -17.71 -11.30 -10.92
C PRO A 48 -17.64 -9.76 -10.92
N SER A 49 -18.45 -9.13 -10.08
CA SER A 49 -18.49 -7.66 -9.92
C SER A 49 -17.97 -7.22 -8.55
N LYS A 50 -18.36 -7.94 -7.50
CA LYS A 50 -17.88 -7.79 -6.12
C LYS A 50 -17.02 -9.01 -5.78
N LEU A 51 -15.78 -8.76 -5.38
CA LEU A 51 -14.82 -9.79 -5.01
C LEU A 51 -14.23 -9.40 -3.67
N GLU A 52 -14.51 -10.20 -2.66
CA GLU A 52 -14.02 -9.99 -1.30
C GLU A 52 -12.96 -11.03 -0.99
N ILE A 53 -12.10 -10.76 -0.02
CA ILE A 53 -11.05 -11.65 0.44
C ILE A 53 -11.61 -12.56 1.53
N PHE A 54 -11.31 -13.84 1.43
CA PHE A 54 -11.70 -14.88 2.37
C PHE A 54 -10.48 -15.65 2.86
N VAL A 55 -10.59 -16.21 4.05
CA VAL A 55 -9.60 -17.13 4.64
C VAL A 55 -10.31 -18.37 5.19
N MET A 56 -9.63 -19.51 5.16
CA MET A 56 -10.06 -20.76 5.78
C MET A 56 -8.82 -21.54 6.22
N ASP A 57 -9.02 -22.56 7.06
CA ASP A 57 -7.98 -23.53 7.33
C ASP A 57 -7.73 -24.42 6.10
N ALA A 58 -6.52 -24.95 5.96
CA ALA A 58 -6.11 -25.71 4.78
C ALA A 58 -6.95 -26.99 4.55
N ASP A 59 -7.58 -27.52 5.59
CA ASP A 59 -8.53 -28.63 5.50
C ASP A 59 -9.93 -28.20 4.96
N GLY A 60 -10.16 -26.90 4.83
CA GLY A 60 -11.40 -26.29 4.36
C GLY A 60 -12.38 -25.87 5.46
N SER A 61 -12.03 -26.06 6.73
CA SER A 61 -12.83 -25.59 7.86
C SER A 61 -12.60 -24.11 8.16
N ASN A 62 -13.42 -23.53 9.05
CA ASN A 62 -13.26 -22.15 9.53
C ASN A 62 -13.19 -21.08 8.42
N GLN A 63 -14.00 -21.25 7.37
CA GLN A 63 -14.13 -20.24 6.32
C GLN A 63 -14.71 -18.94 6.90
N GLN A 64 -14.01 -17.84 6.66
CA GLN A 64 -14.42 -16.49 7.05
C GLN A 64 -14.22 -15.49 5.91
N GLN A 65 -15.13 -14.53 5.82
CA GLN A 65 -14.97 -13.35 4.99
C GLN A 65 -14.13 -12.32 5.74
N VAL A 66 -13.03 -11.87 5.15
CA VAL A 66 -12.10 -10.91 5.77
C VAL A 66 -12.48 -9.48 5.39
N THR A 67 -12.79 -9.23 4.12
CA THR A 67 -13.14 -7.88 3.63
C THR A 67 -14.63 -7.73 3.38
N HIS A 68 -15.14 -6.51 3.55
CA HIS A 68 -16.55 -6.15 3.35
C HIS A 68 -16.63 -4.82 2.58
N LEU A 69 -15.94 -4.76 1.44
CA LEU A 69 -15.64 -3.50 0.75
C LEU A 69 -16.69 -3.13 -0.30
N GLY A 70 -17.50 -4.08 -0.76
CA GLY A 70 -18.51 -3.90 -1.81
C GLY A 70 -17.89 -3.60 -3.18
N LYS A 71 -16.62 -3.93 -3.35
CA LYS A 71 -15.76 -3.55 -4.47
C LYS A 71 -15.02 -4.79 -4.98
N ALA A 72 -14.10 -4.60 -5.91
CA ALA A 72 -13.28 -5.70 -6.40
C ALA A 72 -11.95 -5.72 -5.64
N SER A 73 -11.65 -6.86 -5.02
CA SER A 73 -10.36 -7.16 -4.40
C SER A 73 -9.72 -8.37 -5.11
N PHE A 74 -8.45 -8.22 -5.49
CA PHE A 74 -7.70 -9.19 -6.30
C PHE A 74 -6.36 -9.56 -5.69
N GLY A 75 -5.82 -10.70 -6.16
CA GLY A 75 -4.47 -11.18 -5.84
C GLY A 75 -4.13 -11.16 -4.35
N PRO A 76 -4.96 -11.75 -3.45
CA PRO A 76 -4.59 -11.77 -2.04
C PRO A 76 -3.37 -12.66 -1.83
N TYR A 77 -2.49 -12.24 -0.93
CA TYR A 77 -1.30 -12.97 -0.55
C TYR A 77 -1.03 -12.77 0.95
N PHE A 78 -0.57 -13.81 1.64
CA PHE A 78 -0.23 -13.70 3.05
C PHE A 78 1.06 -12.91 3.26
N HIS A 79 1.07 -12.04 4.25
CA HIS A 79 2.33 -11.55 4.81
C HIS A 79 3.11 -12.74 5.45
N PRO A 80 4.46 -12.76 5.40
CA PRO A 80 5.26 -13.86 5.96
C PRO A 80 5.06 -14.10 7.46
N SER A 81 4.54 -13.10 8.21
CA SER A 81 4.11 -13.30 9.60
C SER A 81 2.88 -14.20 9.77
N GLY A 82 2.13 -14.48 8.70
CA GLY A 82 0.88 -15.23 8.71
C GLY A 82 -0.33 -14.49 9.30
N GLN A 83 -0.15 -13.25 9.75
CA GLN A 83 -1.17 -12.48 10.49
C GLN A 83 -1.88 -11.41 9.65
N LYS A 84 -1.31 -11.07 8.49
CA LYS A 84 -1.84 -10.06 7.57
C LYS A 84 -1.96 -10.61 6.16
N ILE A 85 -2.80 -9.95 5.36
CA ILE A 85 -3.03 -10.24 3.95
C ILE A 85 -2.84 -8.96 3.17
N ILE A 86 -2.01 -9.01 2.13
CA ILE A 86 -1.91 -7.93 1.13
C ILE A 86 -2.76 -8.30 -0.09
N PHE A 87 -3.43 -7.33 -0.70
CA PHE A 87 -4.29 -7.53 -1.86
C PHE A 87 -4.42 -6.22 -2.65
N SER A 88 -4.88 -6.30 -3.90
CA SER A 88 -5.17 -5.12 -4.71
C SER A 88 -6.65 -4.81 -4.65
N SER A 89 -7.05 -3.54 -4.49
CA SER A 89 -8.47 -3.18 -4.45
C SER A 89 -8.78 -1.84 -5.08
N ASN A 90 -10.00 -1.68 -5.62
CA ASN A 90 -10.49 -0.43 -6.19
C ASN A 90 -11.47 0.30 -5.25
N ILE A 91 -11.17 0.29 -3.94
CA ILE A 91 -12.07 0.86 -2.93
C ILE A 91 -12.12 2.38 -2.98
N ASP A 92 -10.98 3.03 -3.18
CA ASP A 92 -10.88 4.49 -3.22
C ASP A 92 -11.22 5.02 -4.61
N GLU A 93 -10.85 4.31 -5.68
CA GLU A 93 -11.03 4.76 -7.06
C GLU A 93 -11.59 3.66 -7.96
N GLN A 94 -12.68 3.92 -8.68
CA GLN A 94 -13.44 2.83 -9.35
C GLN A 94 -12.66 2.06 -10.42
N ARG A 95 -11.66 2.67 -11.07
CA ARG A 95 -10.92 2.07 -12.20
C ARG A 95 -9.46 1.79 -11.91
N GLU A 96 -8.97 2.21 -10.74
CA GLU A 96 -7.58 2.11 -10.35
C GLU A 96 -7.50 1.21 -9.12
N PHE A 97 -6.45 0.41 -9.05
CA PHE A 97 -6.24 -0.53 -7.96
C PHE A 97 -5.01 -0.09 -7.22
N ASP A 98 -5.12 0.02 -5.91
CA ASP A 98 -3.98 0.16 -5.03
C ASP A 98 -3.78 -1.12 -4.24
N LEU A 99 -2.59 -1.27 -3.67
CA LEU A 99 -2.32 -2.32 -2.71
C LEU A 99 -2.86 -1.91 -1.34
N TYR A 100 -3.54 -2.84 -0.68
CA TYR A 100 -4.03 -2.72 0.68
C TYR A 100 -3.55 -3.91 1.49
N MET A 101 -3.38 -3.68 2.79
CA MET A 101 -3.08 -4.72 3.76
C MET A 101 -4.16 -4.73 4.84
N ILE A 102 -4.51 -5.92 5.33
CA ILE A 102 -5.52 -6.12 6.38
C ILE A 102 -5.09 -7.26 7.29
N ASN A 103 -5.48 -7.20 8.56
CA ASN A 103 -5.29 -8.34 9.46
C ASN A 103 -6.21 -9.50 9.04
N ILE A 104 -5.80 -10.73 9.34
CA ILE A 104 -6.61 -11.92 9.00
C ILE A 104 -8.02 -11.88 9.63
N ASP A 105 -8.20 -11.17 10.75
CA ASP A 105 -9.50 -11.00 11.42
C ASP A 105 -10.39 -9.90 10.81
N GLY A 106 -9.91 -9.23 9.75
CA GLY A 106 -10.62 -8.15 9.06
C GLY A 106 -10.40 -6.76 9.67
N SER A 107 -9.59 -6.63 10.72
CA SER A 107 -9.23 -5.33 11.30
C SER A 107 -8.01 -4.69 10.61
N GLY A 108 -7.76 -3.41 10.89
CA GLY A 108 -6.51 -2.75 10.49
C GLY A 108 -6.30 -2.61 8.99
N LEU A 109 -7.37 -2.36 8.23
CA LEU A 109 -7.25 -2.06 6.80
C LEU A 109 -6.38 -0.82 6.58
N GLU A 110 -5.35 -0.96 5.76
CA GLU A 110 -4.35 0.05 5.46
C GLU A 110 -4.06 0.07 3.95
N ARG A 111 -3.90 1.27 3.37
CA ARG A 111 -3.46 1.46 1.99
C ARG A 111 -1.93 1.50 1.94
N ILE A 112 -1.33 0.75 1.02
CA ILE A 112 0.13 0.57 0.90
C ILE A 112 0.70 1.37 -0.28
N THR A 113 -0.01 1.46 -1.39
CA THR A 113 0.39 2.28 -2.55
C THR A 113 -0.59 3.42 -2.77
N TYR A 114 -0.11 4.52 -3.32
CA TYR A 114 -0.85 5.78 -3.48
C TYR A 114 -0.69 6.34 -4.89
N THR A 115 -0.61 5.46 -5.89
CA THR A 115 -0.38 5.90 -7.27
C THR A 115 -1.72 6.06 -7.98
N SER A 116 -1.83 7.04 -8.87
CA SER A 116 -3.04 7.23 -9.70
C SER A 116 -3.07 6.26 -10.89
N GLN A 117 -2.54 5.06 -10.71
CA GLN A 117 -2.40 4.04 -11.75
C GLN A 117 -2.61 2.67 -11.12
N PHE A 118 -2.70 1.64 -11.95
CA PHE A 118 -2.89 0.27 -11.47
C PHE A 118 -1.66 -0.23 -10.70
N ASP A 119 -1.88 -0.71 -9.48
CA ASP A 119 -0.98 -1.54 -8.67
C ASP A 119 -1.66 -2.88 -8.34
N GLY A 120 -1.00 -3.98 -8.70
CA GLY A 120 -1.59 -5.30 -8.84
C GLY A 120 -0.69 -6.44 -8.39
N PHE A 121 -1.31 -7.57 -8.01
CA PHE A 121 -0.64 -8.87 -7.87
C PHE A 121 0.56 -8.87 -6.89
N PRO A 122 0.36 -8.40 -5.64
CA PRO A 122 1.44 -8.33 -4.65
C PRO A 122 1.87 -9.73 -4.19
N MET A 123 3.18 -9.92 -3.96
CA MET A 123 3.73 -11.10 -3.30
C MET A 123 4.92 -10.73 -2.42
N PHE A 124 5.01 -11.34 -1.24
CA PHE A 124 6.17 -11.19 -0.35
C PHE A 124 7.24 -12.24 -0.60
N SER A 125 8.50 -11.89 -0.37
CA SER A 125 9.56 -12.88 -0.19
C SER A 125 9.35 -13.69 1.10
N LEU A 126 9.83 -14.94 1.12
CA LEU A 126 9.67 -15.82 2.29
C LEU A 126 10.28 -15.26 3.59
N ASP A 127 11.31 -14.43 3.46
CA ASP A 127 11.99 -13.80 4.60
C ASP A 127 11.35 -12.47 5.05
N GLY A 128 10.26 -12.02 4.40
CA GLY A 128 9.56 -10.78 4.74
C GLY A 128 10.28 -9.50 4.35
N LYS A 129 11.43 -9.58 3.66
CA LYS A 129 12.25 -8.40 3.36
C LYS A 129 11.89 -7.70 2.07
N LYS A 130 11.17 -8.36 1.17
CA LYS A 130 10.85 -7.81 -0.16
C LYS A 130 9.37 -7.96 -0.47
N LEU A 131 8.82 -6.93 -1.11
CA LEU A 131 7.52 -6.96 -1.76
C LEU A 131 7.72 -6.82 -3.27
N VAL A 132 7.10 -7.70 -4.06
CA VAL A 132 7.00 -7.57 -5.52
C VAL A 132 5.56 -7.33 -5.94
N TRP A 133 5.34 -6.48 -6.94
CA TRP A 133 4.01 -6.21 -7.49
C TRP A 133 4.09 -5.72 -8.94
N GLY A 134 2.99 -5.86 -9.68
CA GLY A 134 2.83 -5.25 -11.00
C GLY A 134 2.31 -3.82 -10.85
N SER A 135 2.85 -2.88 -11.61
CA SER A 135 2.36 -1.50 -11.65
C SER A 135 2.41 -0.92 -13.05
N ASN A 136 1.48 -0.02 -13.34
CA ASN A 136 1.45 0.74 -14.58
C ASN A 136 2.19 2.10 -14.46
N ARG A 137 2.76 2.41 -13.29
CA ARG A 137 3.51 3.66 -13.13
C ARG A 137 4.79 3.67 -13.99
N ASN A 138 5.20 4.88 -14.38
CA ASN A 138 6.41 5.16 -15.14
C ASN A 138 6.52 4.45 -16.51
N ASN A 139 5.40 4.11 -17.12
CA ASN A 139 5.37 3.51 -18.45
C ASN A 139 5.65 4.52 -19.58
N GLU A 140 6.21 4.04 -20.68
CA GLU A 140 6.37 4.82 -21.91
C GLU A 140 5.09 4.79 -22.76
N LEU A 141 4.35 3.67 -22.73
CA LEU A 141 3.08 3.50 -23.46
C LEU A 141 1.89 3.32 -22.49
N PRO A 142 0.67 3.74 -22.91
CA PRO A 142 -0.52 3.47 -22.12
C PRO A 142 -0.73 1.96 -21.89
N ARG A 143 -1.09 1.59 -20.66
CA ARG A 143 -1.49 0.23 -20.25
C ARG A 143 -0.38 -0.84 -20.27
N GLU A 144 0.89 -0.46 -20.29
CA GLU A 144 1.97 -1.38 -19.94
C GLU A 144 1.88 -1.76 -18.46
N THR A 145 2.43 -2.91 -18.08
CA THR A 145 2.54 -3.32 -16.67
C THR A 145 3.97 -3.78 -16.43
N ASN A 146 4.66 -3.10 -15.53
CA ASN A 146 6.02 -3.39 -15.11
C ASN A 146 6.03 -4.09 -13.75
N ILE A 147 7.09 -4.86 -13.49
CA ILE A 147 7.30 -5.50 -12.19
C ILE A 147 8.18 -4.61 -11.32
N PHE A 148 7.68 -4.25 -10.14
CA PHE A 148 8.41 -3.49 -9.14
C PHE A 148 8.79 -4.40 -7.97
N ILE A 149 9.94 -4.14 -7.38
CA ILE A 149 10.41 -4.76 -6.14
C ILE A 149 10.86 -3.67 -5.18
N ALA A 150 10.52 -3.80 -3.91
CA ALA A 150 10.96 -2.89 -2.86
C ALA A 150 11.37 -3.66 -1.61
N ASP A 151 12.24 -3.03 -0.80
CA ASP A 151 12.45 -3.45 0.58
C ASP A 151 11.18 -3.20 1.39
N TRP A 152 10.77 -4.21 2.16
CA TRP A 152 9.65 -4.12 3.07
C TRP A 152 10.14 -3.87 4.49
N VAL A 153 9.43 -3.00 5.20
CA VAL A 153 9.69 -2.64 6.60
C VAL A 153 8.36 -2.64 7.32
N ASP A 154 8.15 -3.58 8.24
CA ASP A 154 6.90 -3.71 9.00
C ASP A 154 6.67 -2.52 9.94
N ASP A 155 7.75 -2.00 10.51
CA ASP A 155 7.72 -0.83 11.39
C ASP A 155 8.85 0.12 11.02
N VAL A 156 8.48 1.30 10.51
CA VAL A 156 9.43 2.33 10.10
C VAL A 156 10.38 2.75 11.23
N ARG A 157 10.00 2.56 12.50
CA ARG A 157 10.86 2.82 13.66
C ARG A 157 12.08 1.90 13.72
N GLU A 158 12.06 0.76 13.02
CA GLU A 158 13.22 -0.14 12.93
C GLU A 158 14.35 0.43 12.05
N ILE A 159 14.01 1.31 11.11
CA ILE A 159 14.99 1.94 10.20
C ILE A 159 15.29 3.39 10.57
N VAL A 160 14.44 4.04 11.38
CA VAL A 160 14.78 5.30 12.02
C VAL A 160 15.68 4.97 13.21
N PRO A 161 16.94 5.43 13.24
CA PRO A 161 17.79 5.22 14.40
C PRO A 161 17.03 5.70 15.63
N GLU A 162 16.78 4.78 16.58
CA GLU A 162 16.23 5.15 17.87
C GLU A 162 17.07 6.31 18.37
N VAL A 163 16.43 7.46 18.58
CA VAL A 163 17.14 8.67 18.98
C VAL A 163 17.47 8.52 20.46
N ALA A 164 18.32 7.53 20.78
CA ALA A 164 18.67 7.11 22.12
C ALA A 164 19.35 8.24 22.92
N ASN A 165 19.77 9.30 22.22
CA ASN A 165 20.32 10.53 22.78
C ASN A 165 19.43 11.78 22.50
N TYR A 166 18.17 11.62 22.10
CA TYR A 166 17.24 12.74 22.02
C TYR A 166 16.83 13.15 23.42
N HIS A 167 17.63 14.03 24.01
CA HIS A 167 17.17 14.86 25.10
C HIS A 167 16.27 15.93 24.49
N GLN A 168 14.99 15.87 24.81
CA GLN A 168 14.05 16.92 24.48
C GLN A 168 14.51 18.19 25.21
N THR A 169 15.27 19.06 24.53
CA THR A 169 15.89 20.25 25.11
C THR A 169 14.91 21.42 25.25
N LEU A 170 13.75 21.31 24.58
CA LEU A 170 12.65 22.27 24.62
C LEU A 170 11.34 21.50 24.84
N GLU A 171 10.42 22.05 25.62
CA GLU A 171 9.10 21.46 25.84
C GLU A 171 8.28 21.52 24.53
N ILE A 172 8.42 20.51 23.67
CA ILE A 172 7.65 20.40 22.42
C ILE A 172 6.27 19.86 22.78
N LYS A 173 5.22 20.62 22.45
CA LYS A 173 3.85 20.20 22.69
C LYS A 173 3.37 19.29 21.57
N ALA A 174 2.38 18.45 21.86
CA ALA A 174 1.79 17.57 20.85
C ALA A 174 1.25 18.38 19.65
N GLU A 175 0.71 19.58 19.92
CA GLU A 175 0.21 20.50 18.91
C GLU A 175 1.30 20.97 17.93
N ASP A 176 2.53 21.17 18.40
CA ASP A 176 3.67 21.57 17.58
C ASP A 176 4.04 20.43 16.61
N LEU A 177 4.09 19.19 17.12
CA LEU A 177 4.33 18.00 16.29
C LEU A 177 3.24 17.80 15.24
N PHE A 178 1.96 17.93 15.63
CA PHE A 178 0.86 17.83 14.68
C PHE A 178 0.92 18.91 13.60
N HIS A 179 1.34 20.13 13.93
CA HIS A 179 1.48 21.20 12.95
C HIS A 179 2.54 20.87 11.90
N HIS A 180 3.75 20.43 12.33
CA HIS A 180 4.82 20.07 11.42
C HIS A 180 4.48 18.84 10.58
N VAL A 181 3.96 17.78 11.20
CA VAL A 181 3.58 16.55 10.50
C VAL A 181 2.49 16.84 9.46
N ARG A 182 1.46 17.63 9.80
CA ARG A 182 0.41 17.98 8.85
C ARG A 182 0.92 18.75 7.65
N PHE A 183 1.79 19.74 7.87
CA PHE A 183 2.37 20.48 6.74
C PHE A 183 3.21 19.55 5.87
N LEU A 184 4.12 18.81 6.50
CA LEU A 184 5.11 17.99 5.82
C LEU A 184 4.54 16.74 5.14
N ALA A 185 3.34 16.29 5.54
CA ALA A 185 2.61 15.17 4.95
C ALA A 185 1.39 15.62 4.13
N ASP A 186 1.24 16.92 3.86
CA ASP A 186 0.09 17.44 3.12
C ASP A 186 0.12 16.97 1.66
N ASP A 187 -0.98 16.39 1.18
CA ASP A 187 -1.12 15.91 -0.21
C ASP A 187 -0.87 17.01 -1.25
N ARG A 188 -1.09 18.29 -0.89
CA ARG A 188 -0.79 19.43 -1.77
C ARG A 188 0.71 19.54 -2.09
N LEU A 189 1.58 18.99 -1.24
CA LEU A 189 3.01 18.88 -1.53
C LEU A 189 3.31 17.79 -2.57
N ARG A 190 2.35 16.90 -2.91
CA ARG A 190 2.53 15.83 -3.90
C ARG A 190 3.70 14.88 -3.59
N GLY A 191 4.02 14.71 -2.31
CA GLY A 191 5.14 13.89 -1.83
C GLY A 191 6.48 14.62 -1.85
N ARG A 192 7.55 13.89 -1.53
CA ARG A 192 8.93 14.44 -1.48
C ARG A 192 9.86 13.70 -2.45
N PHE A 193 9.34 13.37 -3.62
CA PHE A 193 10.15 12.75 -4.65
C PHE A 193 11.21 13.75 -5.16
N PRO A 194 12.43 13.30 -5.50
CA PRO A 194 13.46 14.16 -6.08
C PRO A 194 12.94 14.96 -7.29
N GLY A 195 13.29 16.24 -7.36
CA GLY A 195 12.91 17.14 -8.45
C GLY A 195 11.45 17.60 -8.48
N THR A 196 10.64 17.28 -7.46
CA THR A 196 9.27 17.81 -7.34
C THR A 196 9.23 19.18 -6.62
N GLU A 197 8.17 19.95 -6.81
CA GLU A 197 7.97 21.18 -6.00
C GLU A 197 7.77 20.86 -4.52
N GLY A 198 7.23 19.68 -4.19
CA GLY A 198 6.98 19.22 -2.83
C GLY A 198 8.22 19.11 -1.96
N ILE A 199 9.31 18.58 -2.53
CA ILE A 199 10.58 18.47 -1.82
C ILE A 199 11.19 19.85 -1.55
N GLU A 200 11.07 20.79 -2.49
CA GLU A 200 11.51 22.18 -2.29
C GLU A 200 10.69 22.87 -1.19
N TYR A 201 9.35 22.74 -1.20
CA TYR A 201 8.50 23.30 -0.14
C TYR A 201 8.79 22.71 1.24
N ALA A 202 8.99 21.39 1.32
CA ALA A 202 9.35 20.74 2.57
C ALA A 202 10.72 21.20 3.07
N ALA A 203 11.71 21.30 2.18
CA ALA A 203 13.03 21.82 2.51
C ALA A 203 12.95 23.27 3.02
N HIS A 204 12.23 24.14 2.32
CA HIS A 204 12.04 25.52 2.75
C HIS A 204 11.37 25.63 4.12
N TYR A 205 10.32 24.85 4.35
CA TYR A 205 9.63 24.82 5.64
C TYR A 205 10.57 24.39 6.78
N ILE A 206 11.37 23.34 6.57
CA ILE A 206 12.33 22.86 7.58
C ILE A 206 13.42 23.93 7.85
N ALA A 207 13.96 24.55 6.79
CA ALA A 207 14.96 25.62 6.94
C ALA A 207 14.41 26.83 7.72
N GLU A 208 13.15 27.22 7.46
CA GLU A 208 12.48 28.28 8.21
C GLU A 208 12.32 27.90 9.69
N ARG A 209 11.87 26.68 9.99
CA ARG A 209 11.78 26.21 11.39
C ARG A 209 13.15 26.19 12.07
N PHE A 210 14.21 25.75 11.38
CA PHE A 210 15.56 25.77 11.93
C PHE A 210 16.02 27.19 12.27
N ALA A 211 15.80 28.15 11.38
CA ALA A 211 16.11 29.55 11.63
C ALA A 211 15.28 30.14 12.79
N GLU A 212 13.98 29.85 12.85
CA GLU A 212 13.11 30.28 13.95
C GLU A 212 13.53 29.71 15.31
N TYR A 213 14.04 28.48 15.34
CA TYR A 213 14.56 27.84 16.55
C TYR A 213 16.00 28.25 16.89
N GLY A 214 16.59 29.18 16.12
CA GLY A 214 17.93 29.70 16.39
C GLY A 214 19.05 28.69 16.14
N LEU A 215 18.80 27.66 15.32
CA LEU A 215 19.86 26.80 14.82
C LEU A 215 20.76 27.61 13.88
N GLU A 216 22.00 27.17 13.71
CA GLU A 216 22.93 27.74 12.73
C GLU A 216 23.11 26.75 11.60
N SER A 217 23.09 27.23 10.36
CA SER A 217 23.38 26.39 9.20
C SER A 217 24.84 25.95 9.19
N ILE A 218 25.12 24.74 8.71
CA ILE A 218 26.49 24.31 8.42
C ILE A 218 26.91 24.97 7.10
N GLY A 219 27.65 26.08 7.20
CA GLY A 219 28.12 26.87 6.05
C GLY A 219 27.35 28.17 5.86
N HIS A 220 26.93 28.45 4.62
CA HIS A 220 26.24 29.71 4.24
C HIS A 220 24.73 29.55 4.04
N SER A 221 24.19 28.34 4.20
CA SER A 221 22.82 27.98 3.83
C SER A 221 22.40 26.69 4.52
N TYR A 222 21.13 26.60 4.92
CA TYR A 222 20.54 25.32 5.33
C TYR A 222 20.42 24.33 4.17
N PHE A 223 20.42 24.82 2.94
CA PHE A 223 20.25 23.99 1.76
C PHE A 223 21.56 23.38 1.27
N GLN A 224 21.53 22.08 1.01
CA GLN A 224 22.52 21.32 0.26
C GLN A 224 21.93 20.88 -1.08
N VAL A 225 22.73 20.98 -2.14
CA VAL A 225 22.35 20.51 -3.48
C VAL A 225 23.04 19.17 -3.71
N PHE A 226 22.27 18.18 -4.10
CA PHE A 226 22.79 16.87 -4.48
C PHE A 226 22.40 16.58 -5.93
N GLU A 227 23.34 16.04 -6.69
CA GLU A 227 23.08 15.42 -7.98
C GLU A 227 22.75 13.95 -7.75
N TYR A 228 21.59 13.52 -8.23
CA TYR A 228 21.23 12.11 -8.32
C TYR A 228 20.84 11.79 -9.76
N LYS A 229 21.18 10.56 -10.20
CA LYS A 229 20.74 10.02 -11.48
C LYS A 229 19.48 9.21 -11.25
N ASP A 230 18.39 9.61 -11.88
CA ASP A 230 17.19 8.75 -11.89
C ASP A 230 17.45 7.40 -12.58
N ASP A 231 16.48 6.49 -12.49
CA ASP A 231 16.58 5.14 -13.05
C ASP A 231 16.74 5.13 -14.59
N VAL A 232 16.61 6.29 -15.23
CA VAL A 232 16.77 6.52 -16.68
C VAL A 232 18.07 7.27 -17.00
N GLY A 233 18.92 7.53 -15.99
CA GLY A 233 20.23 8.15 -16.12
C GLY A 233 20.22 9.68 -16.25
N LYS A 234 19.08 10.34 -16.08
CA LYS A 234 18.95 11.80 -16.12
C LYS A 234 19.44 12.39 -14.80
N SER A 235 20.32 13.38 -14.87
CA SER A 235 20.75 14.13 -13.69
C SER A 235 19.63 15.06 -13.22
N ILE A 236 19.20 14.89 -11.97
CA ILE A 236 18.23 15.76 -11.31
C ILE A 236 18.94 16.45 -10.15
N ASN A 237 18.94 17.78 -10.18
CA ASN A 237 19.37 18.60 -9.06
C ASN A 237 18.20 18.77 -8.09
N THR A 238 18.41 18.41 -6.82
CA THR A 238 17.41 18.65 -5.76
C THR A 238 18.07 19.43 -4.63
N ARG A 239 17.40 20.47 -4.13
CA ARG A 239 17.79 21.16 -2.89
C ARG A 239 17.06 20.56 -1.70
N ASN A 240 17.82 20.23 -0.67
CA ASN A 240 17.30 19.72 0.60
C ASN A 240 17.99 20.40 1.77
N VAL A 241 17.38 20.31 2.95
CA VAL A 241 17.97 20.75 4.23
C VAL A 241 18.75 19.62 4.88
#